data_AF-M3XF85-F1
#
_entry.id   AF-M3XF85-F1
#
_cell.length_a   1.000
_cell.length_b   1.000
_cell.length_c   1.000
_cell.angle_alpha   90.00
_cell.angle_beta   90.00
_cell.angle_gamma   90.00
#
_symmetry.space_group_name_H-M   'P 1'
#
loop_
_entity.id
_entity.type
_entity.pdbx_description
1 polymer ?
#
loop_
_entity_poly.entity_id
_entity_poly.type
_entity_poly.pdbx_seq_one_letter_code
_entity_poly.pdbx_strand_id
1 'polypeptide(L)'
;MESALPAAGFLYWVGAGTVAYLALRISCSLFTALRVWGLSHEVGVGPGLGEWAVVTGSTDGIGKSYAEELAKHGMKIVLISRSQDKLNQVSSEIREKFKVETMTIAVDFASEDIYDKIKTSLAGLKIGVLVNNVGVSYEYPEYFLDVPDLDNTIKKLINVNVLSVCKMTRLVLPGMVERSKGAILNISSASGLVPVPLLAMYSATKAFVDFFSQCLHEEYRSKGIFVQSVLPFFIATKLSKIRKPTLDTPSAETFVKSAIKTVGLQSRTTGYLIHSLMGSIISVMPTWLYFKITTNMGKSTRARYLKKAKKN
;
A
#
# COMPACT_ATOMS: atom_id res chain seq x y z
N MET A 1 -0.34 46.41 -47.65
CA MET A 1 0.04 46.55 -46.22
C MET A 1 -0.86 45.61 -45.44
N GLU A 2 -0.46 44.35 -45.31
CA GLU A 2 -1.16 43.39 -44.45
C GLU A 2 -0.28 43.10 -43.24
N SER A 3 -0.82 43.40 -42.08
CA SER A 3 -0.22 43.24 -40.76
C SER A 3 -0.14 41.77 -40.39
N ALA A 4 0.86 41.07 -40.91
CA ALA A 4 1.22 39.74 -40.43
C ALA A 4 2.00 39.87 -39.12
N LEU A 5 1.33 39.74 -37.97
CA LEU A 5 1.90 39.28 -36.69
C LEU A 5 0.75 39.04 -35.68
N PRO A 6 0.39 37.79 -35.34
CA PRO A 6 0.31 37.47 -33.90
C PRO A 6 0.61 36.00 -33.49
N ALA A 7 0.94 35.08 -34.41
CA ALA A 7 1.15 33.67 -34.07
C ALA A 7 2.31 33.46 -33.07
N ALA A 8 3.37 34.28 -33.18
CA ALA A 8 4.50 34.28 -32.26
C ALA A 8 4.11 34.72 -30.83
N GLY A 9 3.15 35.64 -30.69
CA GLY A 9 2.66 36.11 -29.40
C GLY A 9 1.81 35.06 -28.67
N PHE A 10 0.94 34.36 -29.41
CA PHE A 10 0.13 33.28 -28.84
C PHE A 10 1.00 32.11 -28.35
N LEU A 11 1.92 31.63 -29.19
CA LEU A 11 2.83 30.53 -28.81
C LEU A 11 3.76 30.92 -27.64
N TYR A 12 4.19 32.18 -27.59
CA TYR A 12 4.95 32.71 -26.45
C TYR A 12 4.14 32.62 -25.14
N TRP A 13 2.89 33.09 -25.11
CA TRP A 13 2.06 33.04 -23.90
C TRP A 13 1.68 31.62 -23.49
N VAL A 14 1.45 30.72 -24.46
CA VAL A 14 1.27 29.28 -24.18
C VAL A 14 2.54 28.68 -23.57
N GLY A 15 3.71 29.01 -24.12
CA GLY A 15 5.00 28.58 -23.59
C GLY A 15 5.27 29.10 -22.18
N ALA A 16 5.10 30.40 -21.96
CA ALA A 16 5.25 31.05 -20.66
C ALA A 16 4.28 30.48 -19.61
N GLY A 17 3.00 30.29 -19.98
CA GLY A 17 2.00 29.67 -19.13
C GLY A 17 2.36 28.22 -18.77
N THR A 18 2.88 27.45 -19.72
CA THR A 18 3.34 26.07 -19.48
C THR A 18 4.52 26.04 -18.52
N VAL A 19 5.52 26.89 -18.71
CA VAL A 19 6.68 27.00 -17.80
C VAL A 19 6.24 27.41 -16.40
N ALA A 20 5.35 28.40 -16.28
CA ALA A 20 4.81 28.83 -14.98
C ALA A 20 4.04 27.70 -14.28
N TYR A 21 3.20 26.96 -15.01
CA TYR A 21 2.48 25.80 -14.50
C TYR A 21 3.43 24.69 -14.01
N LEU A 22 4.46 24.36 -14.80
CA LEU A 22 5.45 23.36 -14.42
C LEU A 22 6.27 23.79 -13.21
N ALA A 23 6.70 25.06 -13.16
CA ALA A 23 7.42 25.63 -12.03
C ALA A 23 6.56 25.56 -10.76
N LEU A 24 5.30 26.00 -10.82
CA LEU A 24 4.36 25.90 -9.69
C LEU A 24 4.18 24.46 -9.23
N ARG A 25 3.99 23.52 -10.16
CA ARG A 25 3.85 22.10 -9.84
C ARG A 25 5.09 21.53 -9.14
N ILE A 26 6.28 21.85 -9.65
CA ILE A 26 7.55 21.43 -9.05
C ILE A 26 7.71 22.05 -7.65
N SER A 27 7.45 23.34 -7.49
CA SER A 27 7.50 24.04 -6.20
C SER A 27 6.54 23.41 -5.18
N CYS A 28 5.29 23.15 -5.56
CA CYS A 28 4.32 22.46 -4.70
C CYS A 28 4.77 21.04 -4.33
N SER A 29 5.38 20.31 -5.27
CA SER A 29 5.93 18.98 -5.02
C SER A 29 7.12 19.02 -4.06
N LEU A 30 8.05 19.97 -4.24
CA LEU A 30 9.20 20.17 -3.36
C LEU A 30 8.77 20.60 -1.95
N PHE A 31 7.80 21.51 -1.86
CA PHE A 31 7.24 21.92 -0.58
C PHE A 31 6.56 20.75 0.15
N THR A 32 5.79 19.93 -0.57
CA THR A 32 5.17 18.72 -0.02
C THR A 32 6.24 17.72 0.43
N ALA A 33 7.29 17.52 -0.36
CA ALA A 33 8.41 16.66 0.01
C ALA A 33 9.13 17.18 1.27
N LEU A 34 9.40 18.48 1.36
CA LEU A 34 10.00 19.10 2.54
C LEU A 34 9.11 18.94 3.78
N ARG A 35 7.81 19.20 3.66
CA ARG A 35 6.83 19.07 4.74
C ARG A 35 6.76 17.62 5.25
N VAL A 36 6.68 16.65 4.35
CA VAL A 36 6.49 15.23 4.70
C VAL A 36 7.79 14.59 5.19
N TRP A 37 8.92 14.86 4.53
CA TRP A 37 10.17 14.15 4.77
C TRP A 37 11.18 14.94 5.63
N GLY A 38 11.09 16.27 5.66
CA GLY A 38 12.03 17.14 6.36
C GLY A 38 11.50 17.71 7.68
N LEU A 39 10.20 18.00 7.78
CA LEU A 39 9.60 18.70 8.93
C LEU A 39 8.66 17.84 9.78
N SER A 40 8.28 16.64 9.31
CA SER A 40 7.39 15.74 10.04
C SER A 40 8.13 15.07 11.20
N HIS A 41 7.73 15.42 12.42
CA HIS A 41 8.21 14.78 13.65
C HIS A 41 7.13 13.98 14.39
N GLU A 42 5.85 14.30 14.18
CA GLU A 42 4.73 13.62 14.83
C GLU A 42 4.16 12.50 13.96
N VAL A 43 3.99 11.32 14.57
CA VAL A 43 3.38 10.18 13.91
C VAL A 43 1.87 10.25 14.13
N GLY A 44 1.09 10.32 13.05
CA GLY A 44 -0.38 10.42 13.09
C GLY A 44 -1.12 9.15 13.55
N VAL A 45 -0.47 8.29 14.35
CA VAL A 45 -1.06 7.08 14.92
C VAL A 45 -0.75 6.96 16.40
N GLY A 46 -1.65 6.32 17.15
CA GLY A 46 -1.45 6.02 18.56
C GLY A 46 -2.77 5.76 19.30
N PRO A 47 -2.72 5.47 20.61
CA PRO A 47 -3.88 5.14 21.43
C PRO A 47 -4.95 6.23 21.47
N GLY A 48 -4.59 7.49 21.16
CA GLY A 48 -5.52 8.61 21.05
C GLY A 48 -6.63 8.41 20.01
N LEU A 49 -6.37 7.64 18.94
CA LEU A 49 -7.36 7.26 17.92
C LEU A 49 -8.27 6.09 18.35
N GLY A 50 -7.81 5.31 19.33
CA GLY A 50 -8.40 4.08 19.81
C GLY A 50 -7.29 3.14 20.29
N GLU A 51 -7.54 2.37 21.34
CA GLU A 51 -6.51 1.55 22.01
C GLU A 51 -5.95 0.44 21.12
N TRP A 52 -6.74 -0.06 20.16
CA TRP A 52 -6.39 -1.21 19.33
C TRP A 52 -6.05 -0.83 17.90
N ALA A 53 -5.02 -1.48 17.35
CA ALA A 53 -4.75 -1.52 15.93
C ALA A 53 -4.97 -2.93 15.37
N VAL A 54 -5.66 -3.05 14.24
CA VAL A 54 -5.86 -4.32 13.52
C VAL A 54 -4.91 -4.38 12.34
N VAL A 55 -4.13 -5.45 12.22
CA VAL A 55 -3.19 -5.65 11.10
C VAL A 55 -3.44 -6.99 10.42
N THR A 56 -3.78 -6.96 9.14
CA THR A 56 -3.96 -8.16 8.31
C THR A 56 -2.66 -8.58 7.62
N GLY A 57 -2.42 -9.89 7.50
CA GLY A 57 -1.14 -10.39 6.97
C GLY A 57 0.06 -10.04 7.88
N SER A 58 -0.15 -10.05 9.20
CA SER A 58 0.79 -9.54 10.21
C SER A 58 1.91 -10.49 10.64
N THR A 59 2.01 -11.69 10.08
CA THR A 59 3.04 -12.66 10.49
C THR A 59 4.39 -12.53 9.79
N ASP A 60 4.51 -11.66 8.78
CA ASP A 60 5.75 -11.46 8.02
C ASP A 60 5.76 -10.11 7.30
N GLY A 61 6.93 -9.71 6.79
CA GLY A 61 7.11 -8.56 5.89
C GLY A 61 6.51 -7.25 6.42
N ILE A 62 5.87 -6.51 5.52
CA ILE A 62 5.31 -5.17 5.80
C ILE A 62 4.27 -5.23 6.93
N GLY A 63 3.40 -6.24 6.94
CA GLY A 63 2.38 -6.39 7.98
C GLY A 63 2.97 -6.60 9.37
N LYS A 64 3.97 -7.49 9.50
CA LYS A 64 4.68 -7.67 10.77
C LYS A 64 5.32 -6.36 11.24
N SER A 65 6.01 -5.65 10.34
CA SER A 65 6.66 -4.39 10.69
C SER A 65 5.66 -3.30 11.08
N TYR A 66 4.47 -3.22 10.46
CA TYR A 66 3.41 -2.32 10.92
C TYR A 66 2.89 -2.70 12.31
N ALA A 67 2.68 -3.99 12.58
CA ALA A 67 2.26 -4.44 13.91
C ALA A 67 3.28 -4.06 15.00
N GLU A 68 4.57 -4.25 14.73
CA GLU A 68 5.65 -3.86 15.64
C GLU A 68 5.76 -2.35 15.82
N GLU A 69 5.70 -1.57 14.73
CA GLU A 69 5.81 -0.11 14.83
C GLU A 69 4.58 0.50 15.51
N LEU A 70 3.37 -0.02 15.29
CA LEU A 70 2.17 0.41 16.02
C LEU A 70 2.23 0.05 17.51
N ALA A 71 2.75 -1.13 17.85
CA ALA A 71 2.97 -1.54 19.24
C ALA A 71 3.98 -0.64 19.95
N LYS A 72 5.05 -0.24 19.25
CA LYS A 72 6.03 0.72 19.73
C LYS A 72 5.43 2.09 20.04
N HIS A 73 4.34 2.48 19.36
CA HIS A 73 3.57 3.69 19.66
C HIS A 73 2.48 3.44 20.73
N GLY A 74 2.54 2.33 21.47
CA GLY A 74 1.68 2.04 22.62
C GLY A 74 0.31 1.46 22.28
N MET A 75 0.04 1.10 21.03
CA MET A 75 -1.23 0.48 20.64
C MET A 75 -1.26 -1.01 20.98
N LYS A 76 -2.41 -1.50 21.43
CA LYS A 76 -2.70 -2.94 21.51
C LYS A 76 -2.90 -3.48 20.10
N ILE A 77 -2.47 -4.71 19.80
CA ILE A 77 -2.44 -5.21 18.42
C ILE A 77 -3.32 -6.44 18.22
N VAL A 78 -4.28 -6.36 17.30
CA VAL A 78 -4.96 -7.53 16.74
C VAL A 78 -4.19 -7.99 15.50
N LEU A 79 -3.62 -9.18 15.58
CA LEU A 79 -2.85 -9.83 14.52
C LEU A 79 -3.76 -10.82 13.77
N ILE A 80 -3.95 -10.60 12.46
CA ILE A 80 -4.78 -11.48 11.63
C ILE A 80 -3.92 -12.08 10.52
N SER A 81 -3.85 -13.42 10.45
CA SER A 81 -3.12 -14.18 9.42
C SER A 81 -3.58 -15.64 9.40
N ARG A 82 -3.01 -16.45 8.49
CA ARG A 82 -3.44 -17.84 8.29
C ARG A 82 -2.94 -18.83 9.34
N SER A 83 -1.69 -18.68 9.79
CA SER A 83 -1.00 -19.66 10.64
C SER A 83 -1.05 -19.23 12.09
N GLN A 84 -1.74 -20.01 12.94
CA GLN A 84 -1.84 -19.73 14.37
C GLN A 84 -0.47 -19.77 15.06
N ASP A 85 0.41 -20.71 14.71
CA ASP A 85 1.74 -20.81 15.31
C ASP A 85 2.58 -19.55 15.06
N LYS A 86 2.57 -19.04 13.82
CA LYS A 86 3.27 -17.80 13.47
C LYS A 86 2.64 -16.58 14.14
N LEU A 87 1.31 -16.57 14.28
CA LEU A 87 0.59 -15.52 15.01
C LEU A 87 1.00 -15.52 16.49
N ASN A 88 1.07 -16.70 17.12
CA ASN A 88 1.50 -16.84 18.51
C ASN A 88 2.94 -16.37 18.69
N GLN A 89 3.84 -16.75 17.78
CA GLN A 89 5.23 -16.28 17.81
C GLN A 89 5.32 -14.75 17.75
N VAL A 90 4.73 -14.13 16.72
CA VAL A 90 4.79 -12.66 16.55
C VAL A 90 4.09 -11.94 17.71
N SER A 91 2.99 -12.50 18.21
CA SER A 91 2.28 -12.01 19.38
C SER A 91 3.19 -11.97 20.61
N SER A 92 3.90 -13.06 20.91
CA SER A 92 4.85 -13.12 22.03
C SER A 92 6.00 -12.11 21.85
N GLU A 93 6.61 -12.06 20.65
CA GLU A 93 7.67 -11.10 20.34
C GLU A 93 7.23 -9.64 20.59
N ILE A 94 6.01 -9.27 20.17
CA ILE A 94 5.44 -7.93 20.38
C ILE A 94 5.19 -7.66 21.86
N ARG A 95 4.54 -8.60 22.58
CA ARG A 95 4.25 -8.46 24.01
C ARG A 95 5.54 -8.30 24.83
N GLU A 96 6.55 -9.12 24.54
CA GLU A 96 7.83 -9.09 25.25
C GLU A 96 8.59 -7.79 25.02
N LYS A 97 8.65 -7.33 23.76
CA LYS A 97 9.44 -6.16 23.36
C LYS A 97 8.79 -4.83 23.72
N PHE A 98 7.47 -4.70 23.54
CA PHE A 98 6.76 -3.41 23.64
C PHE A 98 5.81 -3.32 24.83
N LYS A 99 5.59 -4.43 25.56
CA LYS A 99 4.72 -4.49 26.76
C LYS A 99 3.28 -4.05 26.49
N VAL A 100 2.78 -4.29 25.27
CA VAL A 100 1.39 -4.03 24.88
C VAL A 100 0.60 -5.35 24.81
N GLU A 101 -0.72 -5.25 24.95
CA GLU A 101 -1.63 -6.37 24.75
C GLU A 101 -1.72 -6.74 23.26
N THR A 102 -1.89 -8.03 22.97
CA THR A 102 -2.15 -8.50 21.61
C THR A 102 -3.28 -9.53 21.59
N MET A 103 -3.96 -9.63 20.46
CA MET A 103 -4.97 -10.64 20.16
C MET A 103 -4.63 -11.28 18.81
N THR A 104 -4.89 -12.57 18.63
CA THR A 104 -4.64 -13.28 17.38
C THR A 104 -5.92 -13.83 16.79
N ILE A 105 -6.06 -13.73 15.46
CA ILE A 105 -7.21 -14.29 14.73
C ILE A 105 -6.66 -15.07 13.52
N ALA A 106 -6.70 -16.40 13.61
CA ALA A 106 -6.33 -17.27 12.49
C ALA A 106 -7.48 -17.45 11.50
N VAL A 107 -7.29 -16.94 10.27
CA VAL A 107 -8.23 -17.01 9.14
C VAL A 107 -7.47 -16.98 7.79
N ASP A 108 -8.07 -17.56 6.76
CA ASP A 108 -7.60 -17.43 5.37
C ASP A 108 -8.50 -16.50 4.55
N PHE A 109 -7.95 -15.35 4.16
CA PHE A 109 -8.64 -14.34 3.35
C PHE A 109 -8.95 -14.80 1.90
N ALA A 110 -8.51 -15.99 1.49
CA ALA A 110 -9.02 -16.62 0.27
C ALA A 110 -10.48 -17.09 0.43
N SER A 111 -10.94 -17.34 1.67
CA SER A 111 -12.31 -17.74 2.00
C SER A 111 -13.18 -16.53 2.36
N GLU A 112 -14.48 -16.63 2.10
CA GLU A 112 -15.46 -15.55 2.32
C GLU A 112 -16.26 -15.69 3.63
N ASP A 113 -16.31 -16.89 4.20
CA ASP A 113 -17.05 -17.22 5.43
C ASP A 113 -16.35 -16.78 6.74
N ILE A 114 -15.16 -16.19 6.63
CA ILE A 114 -14.32 -15.83 7.77
C ILE A 114 -14.75 -14.53 8.49
N TYR A 115 -15.51 -13.66 7.83
CA TYR A 115 -15.71 -12.29 8.32
C TYR A 115 -16.62 -12.22 9.54
N ASP A 116 -17.52 -13.18 9.75
CA ASP A 116 -18.34 -13.25 10.96
C ASP A 116 -17.52 -13.62 12.20
N LYS A 117 -16.54 -14.52 12.02
CA LYS A 117 -15.55 -14.82 13.07
C LYS A 117 -14.74 -13.58 13.42
N ILE A 118 -14.21 -12.86 12.41
CA ILE A 118 -13.45 -11.63 12.63
C ILE A 118 -14.32 -10.58 13.35
N LYS A 119 -15.54 -10.35 12.86
CA LYS A 119 -16.49 -9.40 13.45
C LYS A 119 -16.72 -9.70 14.93
N THR A 120 -16.96 -10.97 15.26
CA THR A 120 -17.19 -11.42 16.63
C THR A 120 -15.96 -11.18 17.50
N SER A 121 -14.77 -11.52 17.02
CA SER A 121 -13.51 -11.29 17.76
C SER A 121 -13.18 -9.81 17.96
N LEU A 122 -13.61 -8.94 17.06
CA LEU A 122 -13.38 -7.49 17.14
C LEU A 122 -14.46 -6.75 17.97
N ALA A 123 -15.52 -7.43 18.39
CA ALA A 123 -16.63 -6.81 19.10
C ALA A 123 -16.16 -6.17 20.42
N GLY A 124 -16.62 -4.93 20.67
CA GLY A 124 -16.26 -4.16 21.87
C GLY A 124 -14.88 -3.50 21.84
N LEU A 125 -14.02 -3.82 20.86
CA LEU A 125 -12.70 -3.21 20.75
C LEU A 125 -12.78 -1.80 20.16
N LYS A 126 -12.12 -0.83 20.81
CA LYS A 126 -11.94 0.53 20.28
C LYS A 126 -10.80 0.56 19.25
N ILE A 127 -11.10 0.13 18.03
CA ILE A 127 -10.12 0.06 16.93
C ILE A 127 -9.83 1.46 16.40
N GLY A 128 -8.63 1.98 16.67
CA GLY A 128 -8.15 3.29 16.21
C GLY A 128 -7.42 3.24 14.88
N VAL A 129 -6.75 2.12 14.56
CA VAL A 129 -6.00 1.95 13.30
C VAL A 129 -6.34 0.61 12.66
N LEU A 130 -6.61 0.60 11.36
CA LEU A 130 -6.69 -0.62 10.55
C LEU A 130 -5.59 -0.59 9.49
N VAL A 131 -4.77 -1.64 9.43
CA VAL A 131 -3.81 -1.86 8.35
C VAL A 131 -4.27 -3.03 7.49
N ASN A 132 -4.84 -2.71 6.33
CA ASN A 132 -5.19 -3.67 5.29
C ASN A 132 -3.95 -3.98 4.46
N ASN A 133 -3.17 -4.96 4.93
CA ASN A 133 -1.90 -5.37 4.32
C ASN A 133 -1.95 -6.75 3.66
N VAL A 134 -2.87 -7.64 4.06
CA VAL A 134 -2.95 -8.97 3.47
C VAL A 134 -3.04 -8.88 1.94
N GLY A 135 -2.25 -9.71 1.26
CA GLY A 135 -2.17 -9.66 -0.18
C GLY A 135 -1.43 -10.87 -0.75
N VAL A 136 -1.77 -11.22 -1.97
CA VAL A 136 -1.10 -12.23 -2.78
C VAL A 136 -0.79 -11.68 -4.16
N SER A 137 0.21 -12.28 -4.79
CA SER A 137 0.58 -12.01 -6.18
C SER A 137 0.73 -13.33 -6.91
N TYR A 138 1.05 -13.25 -8.20
CA TYR A 138 1.43 -14.39 -9.01
C TYR A 138 2.66 -15.10 -8.44
N GLU A 139 2.78 -16.39 -8.71
CA GLU A 139 4.02 -17.10 -8.41
C GLU A 139 5.18 -16.56 -9.26
N TYR A 140 4.92 -16.24 -10.53
CA TYR A 140 5.85 -15.60 -11.45
C TYR A 140 5.05 -14.81 -12.50
N PRO A 141 5.65 -13.81 -13.18
CA PRO A 141 4.96 -13.09 -14.25
C PRO A 141 4.59 -14.03 -15.39
N GLU A 142 3.35 -13.98 -15.86
CA GLU A 142 2.82 -14.87 -16.90
C GLU A 142 1.78 -14.15 -17.77
N TYR A 143 1.67 -14.55 -19.04
CA TYR A 143 0.60 -14.10 -19.91
C TYR A 143 -0.74 -14.58 -19.36
N PHE A 144 -1.76 -13.72 -19.47
CA PHE A 144 -3.05 -13.94 -18.79
C PHE A 144 -3.67 -15.32 -19.07
N LEU A 145 -3.66 -15.78 -20.33
CA LEU A 145 -4.22 -17.07 -20.72
C LEU A 145 -3.35 -18.28 -20.31
N ASP A 146 -2.07 -18.04 -20.03
CA ASP A 146 -1.10 -19.10 -19.69
C ASP A 146 -0.91 -19.26 -18.17
N VAL A 147 -1.66 -18.49 -17.36
CA VAL A 147 -1.62 -18.59 -15.90
C VAL A 147 -2.14 -19.95 -15.47
N PRO A 148 -1.36 -20.74 -14.71
CA PRO A 148 -1.84 -22.01 -14.19
C PRO A 148 -3.07 -21.83 -13.30
N ASP A 149 -4.09 -22.66 -13.49
CA ASP A 149 -5.33 -22.63 -12.71
C ASP A 149 -5.93 -21.21 -12.65
N LEU A 150 -6.14 -20.63 -13.84
CA LEU A 150 -6.49 -19.22 -14.01
C LEU A 150 -7.74 -18.82 -13.21
N ASP A 151 -8.80 -19.63 -13.24
CA ASP A 151 -10.05 -19.32 -12.53
C ASP A 151 -9.86 -19.21 -11.02
N ASN A 152 -9.13 -20.15 -10.40
CA ASN A 152 -8.84 -20.08 -8.98
C ASN A 152 -7.84 -18.95 -8.67
N THR A 153 -6.89 -18.67 -9.56
CA THR A 153 -5.97 -17.53 -9.42
C THR A 153 -6.72 -16.20 -9.45
N ILE A 154 -7.69 -16.03 -10.34
CA ILE A 154 -8.57 -14.86 -10.43
C ILE A 154 -9.33 -14.70 -9.11
N LYS A 155 -10.07 -15.75 -8.69
CA LYS A 155 -10.86 -15.74 -7.45
C LYS A 155 -9.99 -15.39 -6.24
N LYS A 156 -8.82 -16.02 -6.12
CA LYS A 156 -7.89 -15.79 -5.01
C LYS A 156 -7.35 -14.36 -4.98
N LEU A 157 -6.94 -13.80 -6.13
CA LEU A 157 -6.45 -12.42 -6.20
C LEU A 157 -7.55 -11.43 -5.84
N ILE A 158 -8.78 -11.64 -6.31
CA ILE A 158 -9.92 -10.79 -5.97
C ILE A 158 -10.26 -10.90 -4.48
N ASN A 159 -10.42 -12.11 -3.94
CA ASN A 159 -10.80 -12.31 -2.55
C ASN A 159 -9.76 -11.73 -1.59
N VAL A 160 -8.48 -12.05 -1.82
CA VAL A 160 -7.42 -11.64 -0.89
C VAL A 160 -7.04 -10.16 -1.05
N ASN A 161 -6.98 -9.61 -2.26
CA ASN A 161 -6.49 -8.23 -2.45
C ASN A 161 -7.60 -7.17 -2.50
N VAL A 162 -8.82 -7.53 -2.91
CA VAL A 162 -9.94 -6.60 -3.12
C VAL A 162 -10.98 -6.77 -2.01
N LEU A 163 -11.59 -7.95 -1.92
CA LEU A 163 -12.70 -8.20 -1.01
C LEU A 163 -12.30 -7.99 0.46
N SER A 164 -11.11 -8.46 0.85
CA SER A 164 -10.57 -8.31 2.20
C SER A 164 -10.52 -6.85 2.65
N VAL A 165 -10.02 -5.94 1.80
CA VAL A 165 -9.88 -4.51 2.10
C VAL A 165 -11.26 -3.89 2.31
N CYS A 166 -12.23 -4.21 1.46
CA CYS A 166 -13.60 -3.71 1.60
C CYS A 166 -14.28 -4.23 2.87
N LYS A 167 -14.22 -5.54 3.12
CA LYS A 167 -14.88 -6.18 4.27
C LYS A 167 -14.26 -5.74 5.59
N MET A 168 -12.93 -5.76 5.71
CA MET A 168 -12.25 -5.29 6.94
C MET A 168 -12.54 -3.83 7.21
N THR A 169 -12.53 -2.97 6.18
CA THR A 169 -12.92 -1.56 6.32
C THR A 169 -14.36 -1.44 6.83
N ARG A 170 -15.31 -2.17 6.24
CA ARG A 170 -16.73 -2.16 6.66
C ARG A 170 -16.93 -2.62 8.11
N LEU A 171 -16.07 -3.51 8.63
CA LEU A 171 -16.13 -3.99 10.01
C LEU A 171 -15.67 -2.93 11.02
N VAL A 172 -14.63 -2.15 10.70
CA VAL A 172 -14.03 -1.21 11.67
C VAL A 172 -14.56 0.22 11.55
N LEU A 173 -14.92 0.65 10.34
CA LEU A 173 -15.23 2.04 10.02
C LEU A 173 -16.40 2.61 10.83
N PRO A 174 -17.52 1.89 11.07
CA PRO A 174 -18.63 2.44 11.85
C PRO A 174 -18.21 2.92 13.25
N GLY A 175 -17.41 2.12 13.96
CA GLY A 175 -16.93 2.48 15.30
C GLY A 175 -15.93 3.64 15.28
N MET A 176 -15.13 3.78 14.21
CA MET A 176 -14.26 4.95 14.04
C MET A 176 -15.09 6.23 13.83
N VAL A 177 -16.14 6.15 12.99
CA VAL A 177 -17.04 7.27 12.68
C VAL A 177 -17.80 7.72 13.93
N GLU A 178 -18.33 6.79 14.72
CA GLU A 178 -19.01 7.09 15.99
C GLU A 178 -18.12 7.90 16.94
N ARG A 179 -16.82 7.62 16.96
CA ARG A 179 -15.85 8.35 17.80
C ARG A 179 -15.22 9.57 17.11
N SER A 180 -15.57 9.82 15.85
CA SER A 180 -14.99 10.86 14.98
C SER A 180 -13.46 10.84 14.91
N LYS A 181 -12.86 9.65 15.01
CA LYS A 181 -11.41 9.47 14.95
C LYS A 181 -11.02 8.05 14.56
N GLY A 182 -10.07 7.94 13.65
CA GLY A 182 -9.46 6.68 13.24
C GLY A 182 -8.61 6.82 11.99
N ALA A 183 -7.74 5.85 11.76
CA ALA A 183 -6.92 5.78 10.56
C ALA A 183 -7.04 4.41 9.87
N ILE A 184 -7.14 4.40 8.55
CA ILE A 184 -7.16 3.18 7.74
C ILE A 184 -6.01 3.26 6.74
N LEU A 185 -5.06 2.34 6.84
CA LEU A 185 -3.89 2.24 5.99
C LEU A 185 -4.07 1.04 5.04
N ASN A 186 -4.30 1.32 3.77
CA ASN A 186 -4.50 0.31 2.74
C ASN A 186 -3.22 0.14 1.93
N ILE A 187 -2.61 -1.05 2.01
CA ILE A 187 -1.36 -1.35 1.33
C ILE A 187 -1.65 -1.79 -0.11
N SER A 188 -1.56 -0.83 -1.02
CA SER A 188 -1.58 -1.04 -2.46
C SER A 188 -0.19 -1.47 -2.97
N SER A 189 0.27 -0.94 -4.09
CA SER A 189 1.57 -1.19 -4.71
C SER A 189 1.82 -0.16 -5.80
N ALA A 190 3.09 0.07 -6.15
CA ALA A 190 3.45 0.79 -7.37
C ALA A 190 2.82 0.17 -8.63
N SER A 191 2.50 -1.13 -8.63
CA SER A 191 1.71 -1.78 -9.70
C SER A 191 0.27 -1.28 -9.80
N GLY A 192 -0.23 -0.50 -8.84
CA GLY A 192 -1.51 0.21 -8.91
C GLY A 192 -1.39 1.63 -9.48
N LEU A 193 -0.17 2.19 -9.59
CA LEU A 193 0.06 3.50 -10.20
C LEU A 193 -0.07 3.46 -11.72
N VAL A 194 0.41 2.36 -12.31
CA VAL A 194 0.57 2.18 -13.75
C VAL A 194 0.40 0.70 -14.10
N PRO A 195 -0.17 0.35 -15.27
CA PRO A 195 -0.44 -1.05 -15.60
C PRO A 195 0.84 -1.87 -15.77
N VAL A 196 0.90 -3.07 -15.19
CA VAL A 196 2.09 -3.93 -15.27
C VAL A 196 1.79 -5.19 -16.11
N PRO A 197 2.27 -5.26 -17.37
CA PRO A 197 2.13 -6.46 -18.20
C PRO A 197 2.69 -7.71 -17.52
N LEU A 198 2.09 -8.88 -17.81
CA LEU A 198 2.37 -10.18 -17.18
C LEU A 198 1.99 -10.29 -15.68
N LEU A 199 1.39 -9.25 -15.10
CA LEU A 199 0.83 -9.23 -13.75
C LEU A 199 -0.56 -8.55 -13.74
N ALA A 200 -1.33 -8.75 -14.81
CA ALA A 200 -2.55 -7.99 -15.11
C ALA A 200 -3.55 -7.95 -13.94
N MET A 201 -3.91 -9.11 -13.38
CA MET A 201 -4.87 -9.16 -12.26
C MET A 201 -4.30 -8.48 -11.01
N TYR A 202 -3.03 -8.74 -10.68
CA TYR A 202 -2.39 -8.15 -9.50
C TYR A 202 -2.37 -6.61 -9.61
N SER A 203 -1.91 -6.08 -10.75
CA SER A 203 -1.90 -4.65 -11.04
C SER A 203 -3.30 -4.04 -10.95
N ALA A 204 -4.31 -4.68 -11.53
CA ALA A 204 -5.71 -4.23 -11.45
C ALA A 204 -6.24 -4.23 -10.01
N THR A 205 -5.98 -5.28 -9.21
CA THR A 205 -6.41 -5.31 -7.80
C THR A 205 -5.74 -4.20 -6.98
N LYS A 206 -4.48 -3.85 -7.26
CA LYS A 206 -3.79 -2.77 -6.55
C LYS A 206 -4.27 -1.38 -6.99
N ALA A 207 -4.63 -1.20 -8.26
CA ALA A 207 -5.32 0.01 -8.71
C ALA A 207 -6.68 0.18 -8.02
N PHE A 208 -7.46 -0.91 -7.88
CA PHE A 208 -8.71 -0.89 -7.10
C PHE A 208 -8.47 -0.39 -5.67
N VAL A 209 -7.50 -0.97 -4.96
CA VAL A 209 -7.20 -0.57 -3.57
C VAL A 209 -6.81 0.90 -3.49
N ASP A 210 -6.06 1.42 -4.46
CA ASP A 210 -5.67 2.83 -4.51
C ASP A 210 -6.88 3.76 -4.67
N PHE A 211 -7.76 3.47 -5.63
CA PHE A 211 -8.96 4.29 -5.86
C PHE A 211 -9.96 4.17 -4.72
N PHE A 212 -10.21 2.96 -4.22
CA PHE A 212 -11.07 2.72 -3.06
C PHE A 212 -10.64 3.55 -1.85
N SER A 213 -9.33 3.61 -1.59
CA SER A 213 -8.77 4.38 -0.48
C SER A 213 -8.94 5.89 -0.65
N GLN A 214 -8.77 6.40 -1.87
CA GLN A 214 -8.94 7.83 -2.17
C GLN A 214 -10.40 8.26 -2.03
N CYS A 215 -11.34 7.48 -2.55
CA CYS A 215 -12.78 7.75 -2.38
C CYS A 215 -13.15 7.78 -0.90
N LEU A 216 -12.77 6.76 -0.13
CA LEU A 216 -13.06 6.71 1.30
C LEU A 216 -12.42 7.84 2.10
N HIS A 217 -11.22 8.30 1.72
CA HIS A 217 -10.61 9.45 2.36
C HIS A 217 -11.50 10.68 2.21
N GLU A 218 -11.96 10.98 1.00
CA GLU A 218 -12.83 12.13 0.75
C GLU A 218 -14.22 11.98 1.38
N GLU A 219 -14.79 10.78 1.39
CA GLU A 219 -16.10 10.50 1.99
C GLU A 219 -16.12 10.67 3.53
N TYR A 220 -15.01 10.36 4.21
CA TYR A 220 -14.96 10.27 5.67
C TYR A 220 -13.99 11.26 6.36
N ARG A 221 -13.21 12.06 5.62
CA ARG A 221 -12.31 13.06 6.23
C ARG A 221 -13.02 14.06 7.12
N SER A 222 -14.22 14.51 6.73
CA SER A 222 -15.03 15.44 7.52
C SER A 222 -15.59 14.82 8.79
N LYS A 223 -15.58 13.48 8.87
CA LYS A 223 -15.96 12.68 10.05
C LYS A 223 -14.75 12.29 10.90
N GLY A 224 -13.59 12.93 10.68
CA GLY A 224 -12.36 12.70 11.43
C GLY A 224 -11.63 11.40 11.10
N ILE A 225 -11.96 10.75 9.97
CA ILE A 225 -11.32 9.49 9.56
C ILE A 225 -10.26 9.77 8.50
N PHE A 226 -9.03 9.34 8.77
CA PHE A 226 -7.93 9.44 7.84
C PHE A 226 -7.73 8.11 7.11
N VAL A 227 -8.08 8.04 5.82
CA VAL A 227 -7.76 6.89 4.96
C VAL A 227 -6.51 7.17 4.13
N GLN A 228 -5.57 6.23 4.09
CA GLN A 228 -4.32 6.32 3.35
C GLN A 228 -4.15 5.16 2.38
N SER A 229 -3.87 5.47 1.12
CA SER A 229 -3.33 4.54 0.13
C SER A 229 -1.80 4.56 0.17
N VAL A 230 -1.19 3.41 0.44
CA VAL A 230 0.27 3.24 0.44
C VAL A 230 0.67 2.41 -0.78
N LEU A 231 1.49 2.99 -1.68
CA LEU A 231 1.89 2.40 -2.96
C LEU A 231 3.39 2.08 -2.98
N PRO A 232 3.84 1.07 -2.20
CA PRO A 232 5.25 0.72 -2.16
C PRO A 232 5.73 0.17 -3.50
N PHE A 233 6.99 0.48 -3.83
CA PHE A 233 7.75 -0.27 -4.82
C PHE A 233 8.25 -1.58 -4.19
N PHE A 234 9.30 -2.19 -4.74
CA PHE A 234 9.84 -3.42 -4.18
C PHE A 234 10.34 -3.21 -2.73
N ILE A 235 9.90 -4.09 -1.84
CA ILE A 235 10.37 -4.19 -0.45
C ILE A 235 10.94 -5.58 -0.28
N ALA A 236 12.09 -5.71 0.39
CA ALA A 236 12.73 -7.00 0.65
C ALA A 236 11.86 -7.85 1.61
N THR A 237 11.08 -8.78 1.04
CA THR A 237 10.12 -9.63 1.76
C THR A 237 10.02 -11.00 1.07
N LYS A 238 9.35 -11.96 1.73
CA LYS A 238 9.05 -13.25 1.09
C LYS A 238 8.14 -13.12 -0.13
N LEU A 239 7.20 -12.17 -0.13
CA LEU A 239 6.28 -11.94 -1.26
C LEU A 239 7.03 -11.47 -2.51
N SER A 240 7.98 -10.54 -2.38
CA SER A 240 8.80 -10.06 -3.50
C SER A 240 9.91 -11.04 -3.91
N LYS A 241 10.17 -12.08 -3.10
CA LYS A 241 11.28 -13.04 -3.26
C LYS A 241 12.67 -12.39 -3.23
N ILE A 242 12.77 -11.17 -2.68
CA ILE A 242 14.02 -10.42 -2.51
C ILE A 242 14.50 -10.59 -1.06
N ARG A 243 15.74 -11.04 -0.89
CA ARG A 243 16.33 -11.31 0.43
C ARG A 243 17.21 -10.19 0.97
N LYS A 244 17.99 -9.54 0.10
CA LYS A 244 18.98 -8.54 0.49
C LYS A 244 18.39 -7.14 0.27
N PRO A 245 18.22 -6.33 1.33
CA PRO A 245 17.78 -4.94 1.18
C PRO A 245 18.81 -4.10 0.42
N THR A 246 18.32 -3.17 -0.38
CA THR A 246 19.09 -2.09 -1.02
C THR A 246 18.43 -0.75 -0.74
N LEU A 247 19.03 0.35 -1.21
CA LEU A 247 18.45 1.68 -1.03
C LEU A 247 17.08 1.82 -1.70
N ASP A 248 16.90 1.26 -2.89
CA ASP A 248 15.63 1.26 -3.64
C ASP A 248 14.70 0.10 -3.25
N THR A 249 15.23 -0.93 -2.59
CA THR A 249 14.45 -2.06 -2.06
C THR A 249 14.69 -2.24 -0.55
N PRO A 250 14.14 -1.34 0.29
CA PRO A 250 14.41 -1.36 1.72
C PRO A 250 13.85 -2.63 2.39
N SER A 251 14.30 -2.89 3.62
CA SER A 251 13.64 -3.89 4.48
C SER A 251 12.23 -3.41 4.84
N ALA A 252 11.36 -4.35 5.23
CA ALA A 252 10.02 -4.00 5.72
C ALA A 252 10.06 -3.05 6.92
N GLU A 253 11.01 -3.24 7.84
CA GLU A 253 11.17 -2.36 9.01
C GLU A 253 11.57 -0.95 8.62
N THR A 254 12.58 -0.79 7.76
CA THR A 254 13.01 0.53 7.27
C THR A 254 11.88 1.23 6.52
N PHE A 255 11.16 0.48 5.68
CA PHE A 255 10.01 0.99 4.96
C PHE A 255 8.90 1.48 5.88
N VAL A 256 8.46 0.67 6.84
CA VAL A 256 7.34 1.03 7.74
C VAL A 256 7.71 2.21 8.65
N LYS A 257 8.93 2.27 9.17
CA LYS A 257 9.42 3.43 9.94
C LYS A 257 9.34 4.74 9.16
N SER A 258 9.52 4.66 7.85
CA SER A 258 9.34 5.80 6.95
C SER A 258 7.85 6.05 6.67
N ALA A 259 7.10 5.01 6.32
CA ALA A 259 5.71 5.13 5.89
C ALA A 259 4.79 5.66 6.99
N ILE A 260 5.00 5.23 8.24
CA ILE A 260 4.15 5.63 9.37
C ILE A 260 4.20 7.15 9.64
N LYS A 261 5.32 7.81 9.32
CA LYS A 261 5.50 9.27 9.46
C LYS A 261 4.68 10.08 8.46
N THR A 262 4.13 9.42 7.43
CA THR A 262 3.29 10.07 6.42
C THR A 262 1.81 10.06 6.79
N VAL A 263 1.41 9.29 7.80
CA VAL A 263 0.02 9.17 8.25
C VAL A 263 -0.43 10.51 8.83
N GLY A 264 -1.59 11.00 8.39
CA GLY A 264 -2.11 12.35 8.69
C GLY A 264 -1.59 13.44 7.76
N LEU A 265 -0.56 13.18 6.95
CA LEU A 265 0.05 14.17 6.05
C LEU A 265 -0.28 13.93 4.58
N GLN A 266 -0.30 12.66 4.15
CA GLN A 266 -0.60 12.29 2.77
C GLN A 266 -1.61 11.16 2.73
N SER A 267 -2.80 11.39 2.15
CA SER A 267 -3.78 10.32 1.91
C SER A 267 -3.35 9.35 0.81
N ARG A 268 -2.36 9.72 0.00
CA ARG A 268 -1.76 8.87 -1.03
C ARG A 268 -0.25 9.04 -1.03
N THR A 269 0.50 7.97 -0.80
CA THR A 269 1.95 8.02 -0.64
C THR A 269 2.61 6.73 -1.11
N THR A 270 3.89 6.78 -1.49
CA THR A 270 4.68 5.55 -1.71
C THR A 270 5.25 5.01 -0.39
N GLY A 271 5.16 5.77 0.71
CA GLY A 271 5.64 5.39 2.04
C GLY A 271 7.15 5.55 2.26
N TYR A 272 7.94 5.79 1.21
CA TYR A 272 9.39 5.91 1.29
C TYR A 272 9.94 6.97 0.33
N LEU A 273 10.93 7.75 0.79
CA LEU A 273 11.46 8.88 0.01
C LEU A 273 12.02 8.44 -1.35
N ILE A 274 12.83 7.38 -1.37
CA ILE A 274 13.42 6.85 -2.62
C ILE A 274 12.32 6.36 -3.56
N HIS A 275 11.27 5.74 -3.02
CA HIS A 275 10.12 5.31 -3.81
C HIS A 275 9.31 6.48 -4.36
N SER A 276 9.24 7.60 -3.62
CA SER A 276 8.60 8.84 -4.09
C SER A 276 9.37 9.45 -5.27
N LEU A 277 10.71 9.42 -5.22
CA LEU A 277 11.56 9.84 -6.34
C LEU A 277 11.35 8.93 -7.57
N MET A 278 11.34 7.61 -7.37
CA MET A 278 11.06 6.65 -8.44
C MET A 278 9.68 6.86 -9.06
N GLY A 279 8.65 7.08 -8.24
CA GLY A 279 7.30 7.39 -8.70
C GLY A 279 7.24 8.67 -9.54
N SER A 280 8.00 9.70 -9.13
CA SER A 280 8.09 10.97 -9.88
C SER A 280 8.73 10.75 -11.26
N ILE A 281 9.80 9.96 -11.35
CA ILE A 281 10.43 9.60 -12.63
C ILE A 281 9.46 8.83 -13.53
N ILE A 282 8.72 7.86 -12.97
CA ILE A 282 7.73 7.08 -13.74
C ILE A 282 6.61 7.98 -14.25
N SER A 283 6.18 8.98 -13.48
CA SER A 283 5.08 9.88 -13.87
C SER A 283 5.37 10.74 -15.10
N VAL A 284 6.64 10.99 -15.43
CA VAL A 284 7.07 11.77 -16.60
C VAL A 284 7.56 10.89 -17.76
N MET A 285 7.68 9.58 -17.54
CA MET A 285 8.18 8.65 -18.55
C MET A 285 7.11 8.37 -19.61
N PRO A 286 7.47 8.39 -20.91
CA PRO A 286 6.55 8.01 -21.97
C PRO A 286 5.99 6.59 -21.77
N THR A 287 4.69 6.42 -21.94
CA THR A 287 3.98 5.16 -21.68
C THR A 287 4.56 3.98 -22.46
N TRP A 288 4.95 4.19 -23.72
CA TRP A 288 5.57 3.15 -24.55
C TRP A 288 6.90 2.65 -23.98
N LEU A 289 7.71 3.56 -23.40
CA LEU A 289 9.00 3.24 -22.82
C LEU A 289 8.80 2.48 -21.50
N TYR A 290 7.87 2.94 -20.66
CA TYR A 290 7.48 2.24 -19.44
C TYR A 290 7.03 0.81 -19.73
N PHE A 291 6.13 0.61 -20.70
CA PHE A 291 5.66 -0.71 -21.08
C PHE A 291 6.77 -1.59 -21.66
N LYS A 292 7.69 -1.03 -22.44
CA LYS A 292 8.86 -1.77 -22.94
C LYS A 292 9.72 -2.28 -21.78
N ILE A 293 10.05 -1.42 -20.81
CA ILE A 293 10.87 -1.78 -19.64
C ILE A 293 10.18 -2.85 -18.80
N THR A 294 8.93 -2.63 -18.40
CA THR A 294 8.21 -3.55 -17.49
C THR A 294 7.91 -4.89 -18.15
N THR A 295 7.53 -4.90 -19.43
CA THR A 295 7.32 -6.14 -20.19
C THR A 295 8.62 -6.94 -20.29
N ASN A 296 9.75 -6.29 -20.60
CA ASN A 296 11.04 -6.98 -20.68
C ASN A 296 11.48 -7.55 -19.33
N MET A 297 11.28 -6.80 -18.25
CA MET A 297 11.56 -7.27 -16.88
C MET A 297 10.69 -8.48 -16.51
N GLY A 298 9.39 -8.44 -16.83
CA GLY A 298 8.46 -9.54 -16.62
C GLY A 298 8.85 -10.79 -17.41
N LYS A 299 9.14 -10.64 -18.72
CA LYS A 299 9.61 -11.74 -19.59
C LYS A 299 10.91 -12.36 -19.08
N SER A 300 11.87 -11.54 -18.64
CA SER A 300 13.13 -12.02 -18.06
C SER A 300 12.90 -12.84 -16.79
N THR A 301 12.04 -12.35 -15.89
CA THR A 301 11.72 -13.05 -14.63
C THR A 301 10.98 -14.35 -14.89
N ARG A 302 10.01 -14.35 -15.81
CA ARG A 302 9.33 -15.56 -16.29
C ARG A 302 10.32 -16.58 -16.83
N ALA A 303 11.21 -16.18 -17.76
CA ALA A 303 12.18 -17.08 -18.37
C ALA A 303 13.11 -17.73 -17.33
N ARG A 304 13.57 -16.95 -16.33
CA ARG A 304 14.37 -17.48 -15.22
C ARG A 304 13.61 -18.49 -14.38
N TYR A 305 12.35 -18.21 -14.06
CA TYR A 305 11.50 -19.13 -13.30
C TYR A 305 11.29 -20.45 -14.06
N LEU A 306 10.87 -20.40 -15.32
CA LEU A 306 10.62 -21.59 -16.14
C LEU A 306 11.89 -22.43 -16.36
N LYS A 307 13.05 -21.79 -16.53
CA LYS A 307 14.35 -22.49 -16.62
C LYS A 307 14.68 -23.25 -15.33
N LYS A 308 14.33 -22.68 -14.17
CA LYS A 308 14.53 -23.35 -12.87
C LYS A 308 13.54 -24.49 -12.67
N ALA A 309 12.28 -24.30 -13.05
CA ALA A 309 11.24 -25.32 -12.94
C ALA A 309 11.54 -26.57 -13.78
N LYS A 310 12.15 -26.42 -14.96
CA LYS A 310 12.57 -27.55 -15.82
C LYS A 310 13.77 -28.36 -15.29
N LYS A 311 14.53 -27.80 -14.32
CA LYS A 311 15.72 -28.45 -13.76
C LYS A 311 15.43 -29.25 -12.50
N ASN A 312 14.25 -29.06 -11.92
CA ASN A 312 13.75 -29.73 -10.73
C ASN A 312 12.70 -30.75 -11.15
#